data_AF-A0A2P7ED90-F1
#
_entry.id   AF-A0A2P7ED90-F1
#
_cell.length_a   1.000
_cell.length_b   1.000
_cell.length_c   1.000
_cell.angle_alpha   90.00
_cell.angle_beta   90.00
_cell.angle_gamma   90.00
#
_symmetry.space_group_name_H-M   'P 1'
#
loop_
_entity.id
_entity.type
_entity.pdbx_description
1 polymer ?
#
loop_
_entity_poly.entity_id
_entity_poly.type
_entity_poly.pdbx_seq_one_letter_code
_entity_poly.pdbx_strand_id
1 'polypeptide(L)'
;MLSSAAPAIQWYPGHIAKAERALNGHLAKVDLVIEVRDARIPTATGHPRLQRWIKDKKHLLVLNRRDMVSKEAQQQWDAWFREQGQTPWWCDAKVGTGVKQLQQAAIRAGHSLNSRRAERDMKPRPVRALMLGFPNVGKSALINRLVRQKVVDSARRAGVTRSLRWVRLGQDLDLLDAPGVLPPRLDDQMAALRLALCDDIGQAAYDSEAVAKAFIKMITNLQTTPAAGVPPGLLQKRYGLPLAALATGAPDVEGWFEAAAQRHTGGDSLRMATKLLDDFRGARLGAIALELPEICP
;
A
#
# COMPACT_ATOMS: atom_id res chain seq x y z
N MET A 1 -8.65 -5.98 25.82
CA MET A 1 -9.26 -7.07 25.03
C MET A 1 -9.95 -6.49 23.80
N LEU A 2 -9.22 -6.25 22.72
CA LEU A 2 -9.75 -5.67 21.47
C LEU A 2 -9.83 -6.76 20.40
N SER A 3 -10.94 -7.52 20.32
CA SER A 3 -11.13 -8.49 19.22
C SER A 3 -12.59 -8.82 18.90
N SER A 4 -13.42 -7.83 18.56
CA SER A 4 -14.78 -8.16 18.07
C SER A 4 -15.39 -7.23 17.00
N ALA A 5 -14.61 -6.42 16.28
CA ALA A 5 -15.20 -5.45 15.34
C ALA A 5 -14.64 -5.44 13.91
N ALA A 6 -13.63 -6.25 13.59
CA ALA A 6 -13.12 -6.40 12.22
C ALA A 6 -13.79 -7.62 11.56
N PRO A 7 -14.29 -7.50 10.32
CA PRO A 7 -14.84 -8.64 9.59
C PRO A 7 -13.76 -9.70 9.36
N ALA A 8 -14.16 -10.97 9.32
CA ALA A 8 -13.22 -12.07 9.08
C ALA A 8 -12.63 -11.97 7.66
N ILE A 9 -11.30 -12.00 7.57
CA ILE A 9 -10.58 -12.00 6.29
C ILE A 9 -9.96 -13.37 6.07
N GLN A 10 -10.38 -14.01 4.98
CA GLN A 10 -9.92 -15.33 4.55
C GLN A 10 -8.54 -15.23 3.89
N TRP A 11 -7.60 -16.00 4.41
CA TRP A 11 -6.21 -16.01 3.95
C TRP A 11 -5.92 -17.26 3.11
N TYR A 12 -5.03 -17.15 2.11
CA TYR A 12 -4.70 -18.26 1.19
C TYR A 12 -3.21 -18.67 1.26
N PRO A 13 -2.79 -19.45 2.28
CA PRO A 13 -1.38 -19.74 2.54
C PRO A 13 -0.64 -20.45 1.40
N GLY A 14 -1.31 -21.32 0.64
CA GLY A 14 -0.68 -22.11 -0.43
C GLY A 14 -0.13 -21.26 -1.58
N HIS A 15 -0.93 -20.32 -2.09
CA HIS A 15 -0.50 -19.38 -3.14
C HIS A 15 0.59 -18.44 -2.62
N ILE A 16 0.47 -18.01 -1.38
CA ILE A 16 1.42 -17.11 -0.73
C ILE A 16 2.79 -17.78 -0.58
N ALA A 17 2.83 -19.02 -0.09
CA ALA A 17 4.07 -19.79 0.04
C ALA A 17 4.74 -20.06 -1.33
N LYS A 18 3.98 -20.18 -2.41
CA LYS A 18 4.53 -20.29 -3.77
C LYS A 18 5.19 -18.99 -4.23
N ALA A 19 4.52 -17.85 -4.02
CA ALA A 19 5.06 -16.54 -4.37
C ALA A 19 6.33 -16.22 -3.55
N GLU A 20 6.32 -16.54 -2.26
CA GLU A 20 7.47 -16.34 -1.37
C GLU A 20 8.67 -17.21 -1.77
N ARG A 21 8.46 -18.49 -2.11
CA ARG A 21 9.55 -19.36 -2.60
C ARG A 21 10.16 -18.83 -3.90
N ALA A 22 9.33 -18.35 -4.83
CA ALA A 22 9.80 -17.73 -6.07
C ALA A 22 10.64 -16.46 -5.81
N LEU A 23 10.23 -15.65 -4.82
CA LEU A 23 10.96 -14.46 -4.40
C LEU A 23 12.35 -14.80 -3.84
N ASN A 24 12.45 -15.79 -2.94
CA ASN A 24 13.70 -16.17 -2.29
C ASN A 24 14.81 -16.55 -3.31
N GLY A 25 14.45 -17.24 -4.40
CA GLY A 25 15.40 -17.57 -5.46
C GLY A 25 15.96 -16.36 -6.22
N HIS A 26 15.26 -15.21 -6.18
CA HIS A 26 15.66 -13.96 -6.85
C HIS A 26 16.35 -12.99 -5.90
N LEU A 27 16.03 -13.04 -4.60
CA LEU A 27 16.71 -12.25 -3.58
C LEU A 27 18.22 -12.50 -3.56
N ALA A 28 18.67 -13.74 -3.84
CA ALA A 28 20.10 -14.03 -3.97
C ALA A 28 20.79 -13.32 -5.16
N LYS A 29 20.02 -12.89 -6.17
CA LYS A 29 20.54 -12.35 -7.44
C LYS A 29 20.49 -10.82 -7.53
N VAL A 30 20.02 -10.15 -6.49
CA VAL A 30 19.80 -8.69 -6.46
C VAL A 30 20.70 -8.02 -5.42
N ASP A 31 21.14 -6.81 -5.75
CA ASP A 31 22.05 -5.98 -4.96
C ASP A 31 21.29 -4.89 -4.18
N LEU A 32 20.14 -4.47 -4.71
CA LEU A 32 19.28 -3.41 -4.19
C LEU A 32 17.83 -3.92 -4.06
N VAL A 33 17.16 -3.59 -2.96
CA VAL A 33 15.72 -3.81 -2.78
C VAL A 33 15.03 -2.46 -2.69
N ILE A 34 14.04 -2.25 -3.55
CA ILE A 34 13.13 -1.11 -3.51
C ILE A 34 11.82 -1.62 -2.93
N GLU A 35 11.60 -1.36 -1.66
CA GLU A 35 10.36 -1.71 -0.98
C GLU A 35 9.29 -0.66 -1.26
N VAL A 36 8.14 -1.08 -1.75
CA VAL A 36 6.99 -0.22 -2.05
C VAL A 36 5.88 -0.53 -1.07
N ARG A 37 5.43 0.50 -0.35
CA ARG A 37 4.28 0.48 0.56
C ARG A 37 3.18 1.43 0.08
N ASP A 38 1.96 1.18 0.54
CA ASP A 38 0.84 2.11 0.33
C ASP A 38 0.89 3.19 1.40
N ALA A 39 0.95 4.46 1.00
CA ALA A 39 1.03 5.61 1.90
C ALA A 39 -0.13 5.70 2.90
N ARG A 40 -1.31 5.15 2.56
CA ARG A 40 -2.49 5.18 3.44
C ARG A 40 -2.34 4.23 4.62
N ILE A 41 -1.54 3.17 4.46
CA ILE A 41 -1.33 2.09 5.44
C ILE A 41 0.15 1.64 5.49
N PRO A 42 1.09 2.52 5.88
CA PRO A 42 2.52 2.25 5.78
C PRO A 42 3.03 1.10 6.66
N THR A 43 2.36 0.76 7.76
CA THR A 43 2.78 -0.35 8.62
C THR A 43 2.12 -1.66 8.18
N ALA A 44 0.82 -1.67 7.86
CA ALA A 44 0.15 -2.88 7.37
C ALA A 44 0.71 -3.43 6.05
N THR A 45 1.29 -2.57 5.20
CA THR A 45 1.97 -2.98 3.95
C THR A 45 3.46 -3.25 4.12
N GLY A 46 3.98 -3.27 5.35
CA GLY A 46 5.33 -3.72 5.69
C GLY A 46 5.40 -5.23 5.86
N HIS A 47 6.28 -5.90 5.11
CA HIS A 47 6.39 -7.36 5.21
C HIS A 47 7.18 -7.78 6.47
N PRO A 48 6.68 -8.68 7.33
CA PRO A 48 7.35 -9.04 8.59
C PRO A 48 8.73 -9.70 8.39
N ARG A 49 8.94 -10.35 7.24
CA ARG A 49 10.24 -10.97 6.87
C ARG A 49 11.18 -10.03 6.10
N LEU A 50 10.83 -8.76 5.90
CA LEU A 50 11.61 -7.82 5.10
C LEU A 50 13.08 -7.76 5.55
N GLN A 51 13.33 -7.56 6.85
CA GLN A 51 14.69 -7.41 7.40
C GLN A 51 15.59 -8.59 7.06
N ARG A 52 15.03 -9.82 7.06
CA ARG A 52 15.74 -11.02 6.65
C ARG A 52 16.13 -11.01 5.17
N TRP A 53 15.25 -10.50 4.31
CA TRP A 53 15.45 -10.47 2.86
C TRP A 53 16.40 -9.37 2.40
N ILE A 54 16.41 -8.24 3.09
CA ILE A 54 17.27 -7.10 2.76
C ILE A 54 18.63 -7.15 3.45
N LYS A 55 18.89 -8.19 4.27
CA LYS A 55 20.19 -8.40 4.91
C LYS A 55 21.29 -8.34 3.84
N ASP A 56 22.32 -7.53 4.10
CA ASP A 56 23.48 -7.29 3.24
C ASP A 56 23.16 -6.64 1.87
N LYS A 57 21.97 -6.05 1.71
CA LYS A 57 21.55 -5.35 0.49
C LYS A 57 21.35 -3.87 0.76
N LYS A 58 21.49 -3.04 -0.29
CA LYS A 58 20.96 -1.68 -0.21
C LYS A 58 19.43 -1.74 -0.20
N HIS A 59 18.81 -0.84 0.55
CA HIS A 59 17.35 -0.77 0.70
C HIS A 59 16.89 0.67 0.45
N LEU A 60 15.81 0.81 -0.32
CA LEU A 60 15.10 2.07 -0.53
C LEU A 60 13.62 1.84 -0.19
N LEU A 61 13.11 2.59 0.78
CA LEU A 61 11.70 2.59 1.14
C LEU A 61 10.94 3.60 0.28
N VAL A 62 9.88 3.15 -0.39
CA VAL A 62 9.00 3.97 -1.21
C VAL A 62 7.60 3.95 -0.60
N LEU A 63 7.08 5.14 -0.28
CA LEU A 63 5.68 5.32 0.10
C LEU A 63 4.92 5.84 -1.13
N ASN A 64 4.20 4.93 -1.79
CA ASN A 64 3.47 5.24 -3.02
C ASN A 64 2.03 5.66 -2.72
N ARG A 65 1.35 6.27 -3.70
CA ARG A 65 0.01 6.87 -3.53
C ARG A 65 -0.01 8.05 -2.57
N ARG A 66 1.07 8.87 -2.58
CA ARG A 66 1.19 10.07 -1.74
C ARG A 66 0.04 11.06 -1.91
N ASP A 67 -0.63 11.04 -3.06
CA ASP A 67 -1.80 11.86 -3.38
C ASP A 67 -3.05 11.46 -2.59
N MET A 68 -3.06 10.25 -2.01
CA MET A 68 -4.19 9.71 -1.28
C MET A 68 -4.11 9.93 0.23
N VAL A 69 -3.10 10.63 0.74
CA VAL A 69 -2.95 10.96 2.18
C VAL A 69 -2.81 12.46 2.40
N SER A 70 -3.23 12.93 3.57
CA SER A 70 -3.06 14.32 3.98
C SER A 70 -1.57 14.71 4.06
N LYS A 71 -1.29 16.01 4.01
CA LYS A 71 0.08 16.51 4.17
C LYS A 71 0.60 16.24 5.58
N GLU A 72 -0.28 16.32 6.57
CA GLU A 72 0.00 16.12 7.98
C GLU A 72 0.37 14.65 8.25
N ALA A 73 -0.40 13.69 7.72
CA ALA A 73 -0.04 12.28 7.79
C ALA A 73 1.30 12.02 7.08
N GLN A 74 1.50 12.62 5.90
CA GLN A 74 2.77 12.51 5.18
C GLN A 74 3.95 12.97 6.04
N GLN A 75 3.85 14.13 6.70
CA GLN A 75 4.90 14.68 7.55
C GLN A 75 5.18 13.82 8.79
N GLN A 76 4.13 13.34 9.47
CA GLN A 76 4.27 12.48 10.64
C GLN A 76 4.97 11.16 10.29
N TRP A 77 4.56 10.50 9.20
CA TRP A 77 5.23 9.29 8.72
C TRP A 77 6.67 9.55 8.28
N ASP A 78 6.94 10.69 7.61
CA ASP A 78 8.30 11.05 7.20
C ASP A 78 9.24 11.16 8.42
N ALA A 79 8.80 11.86 9.47
CA ALA A 79 9.54 11.98 10.73
C ALA A 79 9.76 10.61 11.39
N TRP A 80 8.70 9.82 11.55
CA TRP A 80 8.74 8.52 12.21
C TRP A 80 9.68 7.52 11.52
N PHE A 81 9.70 7.46 10.18
CA PHE A 81 10.64 6.61 9.45
C PHE A 81 12.08 7.11 9.59
N ARG A 82 12.31 8.43 9.59
CA ARG A 82 13.65 9.02 9.74
C ARG A 82 14.23 8.78 11.12
N GLU A 83 13.43 8.85 12.17
CA GLU A 83 13.83 8.49 13.53
C GLU A 83 14.31 7.04 13.63
N GLN A 84 13.77 6.14 12.78
CA GLN A 84 14.22 4.76 12.65
C GLN A 84 15.38 4.57 11.66
N GLY A 85 16.01 5.65 11.22
CA GLY A 85 17.12 5.62 10.26
C GLY A 85 16.70 5.26 8.83
N GLN A 86 15.41 5.30 8.51
CA GLN A 86 14.89 5.05 7.16
C GLN A 86 14.56 6.36 6.45
N THR A 87 14.91 6.47 5.17
CA THR A 87 14.52 7.62 4.33
C THR A 87 13.40 7.21 3.39
N PRO A 88 12.14 7.62 3.64
CA PRO A 88 11.04 7.30 2.74
C PRO A 88 11.08 8.17 1.47
N TRP A 89 10.88 7.54 0.31
CA TRP A 89 10.72 8.22 -0.98
C TRP A 89 9.24 8.28 -1.34
N TRP A 90 8.63 9.45 -1.17
CA TRP A 90 7.20 9.66 -1.43
C TRP A 90 6.91 9.78 -2.92
N CYS A 91 6.11 8.84 -3.45
CA CYS A 91 5.80 8.76 -4.87
C CYS A 91 4.30 8.77 -5.16
N ASP A 92 3.94 9.30 -6.32
CA ASP A 92 2.67 9.03 -6.99
C ASP A 92 3.00 8.39 -8.34
N ALA A 93 2.81 7.07 -8.45
CA ALA A 93 3.02 6.33 -9.68
C ALA A 93 2.00 6.67 -10.79
N LYS A 94 0.83 7.23 -10.44
CA LYS A 94 -0.22 7.59 -11.39
C LYS A 94 0.16 8.83 -12.18
N VAL A 95 0.77 9.85 -11.57
CA VAL A 95 1.15 11.09 -12.27
C VAL A 95 2.66 11.29 -12.40
N GLY A 96 3.47 10.58 -11.61
CA GLY A 96 4.94 10.59 -11.67
C GLY A 96 5.63 11.46 -10.61
N THR A 97 4.89 12.10 -9.71
CA THR A 97 5.46 12.91 -8.61
C THR A 97 6.39 12.06 -7.75
N GLY A 98 7.59 12.56 -7.44
CA GLY A 98 8.58 11.85 -6.61
C GLY A 98 9.40 10.76 -7.32
N VAL A 99 8.97 10.31 -8.50
CA VAL A 99 9.65 9.21 -9.22
C VAL A 99 11.06 9.59 -9.67
N LYS A 100 11.30 10.85 -10.03
CA LYS A 100 12.64 11.33 -10.41
C LYS A 100 13.62 11.27 -9.24
N GLN A 101 13.17 11.64 -8.04
CA GLN A 101 13.98 11.58 -6.82
C GLN A 101 14.32 10.12 -6.46
N LEU A 102 13.34 9.22 -6.57
CA LEU A 102 13.55 7.78 -6.41
C LEU A 102 14.56 7.23 -7.42
N GLN A 103 14.43 7.60 -8.70
CA GLN A 103 15.37 7.20 -9.75
C GLN A 103 16.81 7.63 -9.40
N GLN A 104 17.00 8.88 -9.00
CA GLN A 104 18.32 9.39 -8.59
C GLN A 104 18.86 8.65 -7.36
N ALA A 105 18.00 8.30 -6.40
CA ALA A 105 18.39 7.51 -5.23
C ALA A 105 18.86 6.11 -5.61
N ALA A 106 18.14 5.43 -6.53
CA ALA A 106 18.52 4.12 -7.05
C ALA A 106 19.86 4.17 -7.80
N ILE A 107 20.08 5.19 -8.64
CA ILE A 107 21.35 5.39 -9.36
C ILE A 107 22.50 5.63 -8.36
N ARG A 108 22.31 6.50 -7.36
CA ARG A 108 23.32 6.73 -6.30
C ARG A 108 23.65 5.46 -5.52
N ALA A 109 22.63 4.68 -5.16
CA ALA A 109 22.83 3.39 -4.50
C ALA A 109 23.63 2.43 -5.39
N GLY A 110 23.37 2.43 -6.71
CA GLY A 110 24.11 1.66 -7.69
C GLY A 110 25.58 2.06 -7.82
N HIS A 111 25.89 3.35 -7.88
CA HIS A 111 27.27 3.84 -7.87
C HIS A 111 28.00 3.42 -6.60
N SER A 112 27.38 3.59 -5.41
CA SER A 112 27.97 3.16 -4.14
C SER A 112 28.29 1.66 -4.11
N LEU A 113 27.43 0.82 -4.68
CA LEU A 113 27.67 -0.62 -4.80
C LEU A 113 28.83 -0.94 -5.74
N ASN A 114 28.95 -0.23 -6.87
CA ASN A 114 30.06 -0.42 -7.81
C ASN A 114 31.40 0.11 -7.27
N SER A 115 31.41 1.20 -6.49
CA SER A 115 32.62 1.66 -5.79
C SER A 115 33.16 0.61 -4.83
N ARG A 116 32.28 -0.01 -4.02
CA ARG A 116 32.66 -1.12 -3.12
C ARG A 116 33.16 -2.37 -3.84
N ARG A 117 32.73 -2.58 -5.09
CA ARG A 117 33.24 -3.67 -5.95
C ARG A 117 34.64 -3.35 -6.45
N ALA A 118 34.87 -2.11 -6.88
CA ALA A 118 36.18 -1.65 -7.32
C ALA A 118 37.23 -1.71 -6.19
N GLU A 119 36.86 -1.37 -4.95
CA GLU A 119 37.72 -1.55 -3.76
C GLU A 119 38.15 -3.01 -3.52
N ARG A 120 37.48 -3.97 -4.17
CA ARG A 120 37.76 -5.41 -4.09
C ARG A 120 38.27 -5.97 -5.43
N ASP A 121 38.78 -5.11 -6.31
CA ASP A 121 39.26 -5.44 -7.66
C ASP A 121 38.24 -6.15 -8.56
N MET A 122 36.94 -5.92 -8.32
CA MET A 122 35.87 -6.48 -9.14
C MET A 122 35.43 -5.49 -10.23
N LYS A 123 35.19 -6.00 -11.45
CA LYS A 123 34.65 -5.20 -12.56
C LYS A 123 33.26 -4.64 -12.24
N PRO A 124 32.96 -3.39 -12.66
CA PRO A 124 31.62 -2.83 -12.50
C PRO A 124 30.62 -3.62 -13.34
N ARG A 125 29.39 -3.72 -12.85
CA ARG A 125 28.27 -4.30 -13.59
C ARG A 125 26.98 -3.58 -13.27
N PRO A 126 25.95 -3.68 -14.14
CA PRO A 126 24.61 -3.19 -13.82
C PRO A 126 24.12 -3.72 -12.48
N VAL A 127 23.60 -2.81 -11.67
CA VAL A 127 23.05 -3.07 -10.34
C VAL A 127 21.67 -3.66 -10.52
N ARG A 128 21.46 -4.84 -9.92
CA ARG A 128 20.19 -5.54 -10.00
C ARG A 128 19.31 -5.12 -8.83
N ALA A 129 18.20 -4.49 -9.12
CA ALA A 129 17.26 -3.97 -8.15
C ALA A 129 15.93 -4.74 -8.21
N LEU A 130 15.41 -5.12 -7.04
CA LEU A 130 14.13 -5.83 -6.91
C LEU A 130 13.05 -4.88 -6.39
N MET A 131 11.91 -4.81 -7.09
CA MET A 131 10.71 -4.15 -6.58
C MET A 131 9.94 -5.12 -5.68
N LEU A 132 9.89 -4.83 -4.38
CA LEU A 132 9.25 -5.67 -3.36
C LEU A 132 8.06 -4.94 -2.73
N GLY A 133 7.01 -5.67 -2.37
CA GLY A 133 5.85 -5.12 -1.66
C GLY A 133 4.60 -5.97 -1.84
N PHE A 134 3.54 -5.60 -1.14
CA PHE A 134 2.24 -6.27 -1.21
C PHE A 134 1.64 -6.18 -2.62
N PRO A 135 0.63 -7.00 -2.98
CA PRO A 135 -0.15 -6.81 -4.21
C PRO A 135 -0.71 -5.39 -4.30
N ASN A 136 -0.91 -4.90 -5.52
CA ASN A 136 -1.55 -3.61 -5.83
C ASN A 136 -0.94 -2.31 -5.27
N VAL A 137 0.07 -2.33 -4.37
CA VAL A 137 0.75 -1.11 -3.86
C VAL A 137 1.36 -0.20 -4.94
N GLY A 138 1.46 -0.66 -6.19
CA GLY A 138 1.84 0.14 -7.36
C GLY A 138 3.24 -0.11 -7.90
N LYS A 139 3.83 -1.28 -7.61
CA LYS A 139 5.16 -1.71 -8.10
C LYS A 139 5.32 -1.55 -9.62
N SER A 140 4.46 -2.21 -10.41
CA SER A 140 4.55 -2.17 -11.89
C SER A 140 4.25 -0.76 -12.46
N ALA A 141 3.37 0.02 -11.81
CA ALA A 141 3.15 1.41 -12.18
C ALA A 141 4.42 2.26 -11.97
N LEU A 142 5.11 2.09 -10.84
CA LEU A 142 6.39 2.75 -10.58
C LEU A 142 7.46 2.32 -11.60
N ILE A 143 7.55 1.03 -11.95
CA ILE A 143 8.49 0.56 -12.98
C ILE A 143 8.24 1.27 -14.31
N ASN A 144 7.00 1.27 -14.80
CA ASN A 144 6.65 1.93 -16.06
C ASN A 144 7.01 3.43 -16.04
N ARG A 145 6.85 4.09 -14.89
CA ARG A 145 7.24 5.50 -14.71
C ARG A 145 8.75 5.69 -14.67
N LEU A 146 9.48 4.83 -13.98
CA LEU A 146 10.94 4.87 -13.93
C LEU A 146 11.53 4.70 -15.34
N VAL A 147 11.01 3.75 -16.13
CA VAL A 147 11.48 3.50 -17.50
C VAL A 147 10.84 4.39 -18.57
N ARG A 148 9.87 5.23 -18.19
CA ARG A 148 9.13 6.14 -19.08
C ARG A 148 8.41 5.44 -20.24
N GLN A 149 8.10 4.16 -20.09
CA GLN A 149 7.49 3.31 -21.10
C GLN A 149 6.56 2.29 -20.43
N LYS A 150 5.52 1.84 -21.14
CA LYS A 150 4.61 0.80 -20.65
C LYS A 150 5.19 -0.59 -20.97
N VAL A 151 6.11 -1.05 -20.12
CA VAL A 151 6.87 -2.31 -20.30
C VAL A 151 6.30 -3.48 -19.50
N VAL A 152 5.54 -3.19 -18.44
CA VAL A 152 4.87 -4.17 -17.59
C VAL A 152 3.39 -3.84 -17.45
N ASP A 153 2.57 -4.89 -17.35
CA ASP A 153 1.14 -4.73 -17.11
C ASP A 153 0.91 -4.18 -15.70
N SER A 154 0.02 -3.18 -15.60
CA SER A 154 -0.32 -2.53 -14.34
C SER A 154 -1.82 -2.30 -14.30
N ALA A 155 -2.50 -3.03 -13.42
CA ALA A 155 -3.93 -2.89 -13.15
C ALA A 155 -4.21 -3.15 -11.66
N ARG A 156 -5.33 -2.61 -11.16
CA ARG A 156 -5.82 -2.78 -9.77
C ARG A 156 -6.50 -4.13 -9.61
N ARG A 157 -5.73 -5.21 -9.75
CA ARG A 157 -6.21 -6.58 -9.57
C ARG A 157 -5.05 -7.47 -9.16
N ALA A 158 -5.25 -8.26 -8.10
CA ALA A 158 -4.25 -9.22 -7.66
C ALA A 158 -3.90 -10.21 -8.79
N GLY A 159 -2.62 -10.58 -8.89
CA GLY A 159 -2.13 -11.54 -9.89
C GLY A 159 -2.04 -11.02 -11.33
N VAL A 160 -1.98 -9.70 -11.54
CA VAL A 160 -1.65 -9.09 -12.85
C VAL A 160 -0.21 -9.42 -13.23
N THR A 161 0.75 -9.16 -12.34
CA THR A 161 2.14 -9.59 -12.50
C THR A 161 2.24 -11.08 -12.17
N ARG A 162 2.34 -11.92 -13.20
CA ARG A 162 2.37 -13.40 -13.07
C ARG A 162 3.77 -13.99 -13.17
N SER A 163 4.69 -13.30 -13.83
CA SER A 163 6.07 -13.73 -14.04
C SER A 163 7.06 -12.62 -13.72
N LEU A 164 8.25 -13.02 -13.31
CA LEU A 164 9.36 -12.13 -13.02
C LEU A 164 9.94 -11.62 -14.34
N ARG A 165 10.06 -10.30 -14.48
CA ARG A 165 10.60 -9.66 -15.69
C ARG A 165 11.69 -8.66 -15.33
N TRP A 166 12.84 -8.78 -15.99
CA TRP A 166 13.89 -7.77 -15.93
C TRP A 166 13.59 -6.63 -16.89
N VAL A 167 13.76 -5.41 -16.41
CA VAL A 167 13.56 -4.18 -17.16
C VAL A 167 14.80 -3.31 -16.97
N ARG A 168 15.45 -2.95 -18.07
CA ARG A 168 16.63 -2.08 -18.06
C ARG A 168 16.23 -0.63 -17.76
N LEU A 169 16.90 0.01 -16.81
CA LEU A 169 16.79 1.44 -16.53
C LEU A 169 18.14 2.13 -16.80
N GLY A 170 18.28 2.71 -18.00
CA GLY A 170 19.55 3.31 -18.43
C GLY A 170 20.63 2.24 -18.68
N GLN A 171 21.88 2.55 -18.31
CA GLN A 171 23.01 1.62 -18.49
C GLN A 171 23.41 0.89 -17.20
N ASP A 172 23.05 1.43 -16.04
CA ASP A 172 23.64 1.02 -14.76
C ASP A 172 22.68 0.23 -13.85
N LEU A 173 21.40 0.13 -14.19
CA LEU A 173 20.39 -0.48 -13.32
C LEU A 173 19.45 -1.42 -14.09
N ASP A 174 19.24 -2.61 -13.55
CA ASP A 174 18.23 -3.58 -14.01
C ASP A 174 17.16 -3.74 -12.92
N LEU A 175 15.91 -3.44 -13.22
CA LEU A 175 14.75 -3.58 -12.33
C LEU A 175 14.08 -4.93 -12.54
N LEU A 176 13.85 -5.67 -11.46
CA LEU A 176 13.05 -6.89 -11.47
C LEU A 176 11.63 -6.60 -10.98
N ASP A 177 10.64 -6.73 -11.87
CA ASP A 177 9.23 -6.72 -11.47
C ASP A 177 8.88 -8.08 -10.87
N ALA A 178 8.42 -8.08 -9.62
CA ALA A 178 8.03 -9.28 -8.89
C ALA A 178 6.54 -9.23 -8.50
N PRO A 179 5.85 -10.38 -8.48
CA PRO A 179 4.50 -10.44 -7.96
C PRO A 179 4.47 -9.93 -6.52
N GLY A 180 3.31 -9.38 -6.11
CA GLY A 180 3.12 -8.97 -4.72
C GLY A 180 3.28 -10.16 -3.78
N VAL A 181 3.98 -9.95 -2.68
CA VAL A 181 4.25 -11.00 -1.68
C VAL A 181 3.52 -10.64 -0.39
N LEU A 182 2.67 -11.55 0.06
CA LEU A 182 1.94 -11.47 1.31
C LEU A 182 2.63 -12.36 2.35
N PRO A 183 2.48 -12.10 3.67
CA PRO A 183 2.92 -13.03 4.70
C PRO A 183 2.03 -14.29 4.72
N PRO A 184 2.51 -15.47 5.14
CA PRO A 184 1.72 -16.70 5.14
C PRO A 184 0.58 -16.70 6.16
N ARG A 185 0.65 -15.84 7.18
CA ARG A 185 -0.40 -15.56 8.16
C ARG A 185 -0.45 -14.06 8.41
N LEU A 186 -1.65 -13.55 8.67
CA LEU A 186 -1.86 -12.17 9.09
C LEU A 186 -2.82 -12.20 10.29
N ASP A 187 -2.24 -12.29 11.48
CA ASP A 187 -2.99 -12.49 12.72
C ASP A 187 -3.72 -11.20 13.15
N ASP A 188 -3.15 -10.04 12.82
CA ASP A 188 -3.79 -8.74 13.05
C ASP A 188 -4.92 -8.48 12.05
N GLN A 189 -6.16 -8.66 12.52
CA GLN A 189 -7.36 -8.41 11.72
C GLN A 189 -7.57 -6.93 11.38
N MET A 190 -7.01 -5.99 12.14
CA MET A 190 -7.08 -4.57 11.80
C MET A 190 -6.15 -4.25 10.62
N ALA A 191 -4.93 -4.79 10.63
CA ALA A 191 -4.04 -4.72 9.48
C ALA A 191 -4.65 -5.40 8.24
N ALA A 192 -5.31 -6.56 8.43
CA ALA A 192 -6.02 -7.24 7.36
C ALA A 192 -7.15 -6.38 6.78
N LEU A 193 -7.97 -5.78 7.64
CA LEU A 193 -9.07 -4.88 7.25
C LEU A 193 -8.53 -3.71 6.42
N ARG A 194 -7.45 -3.07 6.88
CA ARG A 194 -6.77 -1.99 6.16
C ARG A 194 -6.30 -2.42 4.77
N LEU A 195 -5.70 -3.60 4.63
CA LEU A 195 -5.32 -4.15 3.33
C LEU A 195 -6.55 -4.36 2.42
N ALA A 196 -7.67 -4.84 2.96
CA ALA A 196 -8.92 -4.99 2.21
C ALA A 196 -9.47 -3.63 1.73
N LEU A 197 -9.51 -2.63 2.62
CA LEU A 197 -9.94 -1.26 2.30
C LEU A 197 -9.09 -0.64 1.19
N CYS A 198 -7.78 -0.85 1.26
CA CYS A 198 -6.82 -0.30 0.32
C CYS A 198 -6.70 -1.06 -1.01
N ASP A 199 -7.36 -2.21 -1.14
CA ASP A 199 -7.29 -3.15 -2.27
C ASP A 199 -5.90 -3.79 -2.44
N ASP A 200 -5.16 -4.00 -1.35
CA ASP A 200 -3.82 -4.63 -1.37
C ASP A 200 -3.87 -6.16 -1.19
N ILE A 201 -5.06 -6.70 -0.96
CA ILE A 201 -5.38 -8.13 -1.01
C ILE A 201 -6.56 -8.39 -1.95
N GLY A 202 -6.68 -9.61 -2.48
CA GLY A 202 -7.74 -9.94 -3.43
C GLY A 202 -9.13 -9.91 -2.80
N GLN A 203 -10.13 -9.42 -3.52
CA GLN A 203 -11.52 -9.28 -3.05
C GLN A 203 -12.17 -10.60 -2.62
N ALA A 204 -11.72 -11.74 -3.14
CA ALA A 204 -12.19 -13.05 -2.69
C ALA A 204 -11.87 -13.34 -1.19
N ALA A 205 -10.95 -12.59 -0.60
CA ALA A 205 -10.55 -12.76 0.79
C ALA A 205 -11.54 -12.17 1.81
N TYR A 206 -12.55 -11.40 1.40
CA TYR A 206 -13.41 -10.70 2.36
C TYR A 206 -14.82 -10.46 1.84
N ASP A 207 -15.75 -10.25 2.76
CA ASP A 207 -17.08 -9.76 2.45
C ASP A 207 -17.06 -8.24 2.24
N SER A 208 -17.45 -7.79 1.05
CA SER A 208 -17.39 -6.38 0.66
C SER A 208 -18.31 -5.49 1.51
N GLU A 209 -19.49 -5.98 1.89
CA GLU A 209 -20.44 -5.20 2.69
C GLU A 209 -19.92 -5.01 4.11
N ALA A 210 -19.42 -6.08 4.72
CA ALA A 210 -18.85 -6.03 6.07
C ALA A 210 -17.61 -5.12 6.11
N VAL A 211 -16.74 -5.18 5.08
CA VAL A 211 -15.59 -4.28 4.95
C VAL A 211 -16.04 -2.82 4.73
N ALA A 212 -17.07 -2.58 3.92
CA ALA A 212 -17.62 -1.24 3.69
C ALA A 212 -18.24 -0.63 4.96
N LYS A 213 -18.96 -1.43 5.76
CA LYS A 213 -19.50 -1.00 7.06
C LYS A 213 -18.38 -0.74 8.07
N ALA A 214 -17.38 -1.61 8.13
CA ALA A 214 -16.20 -1.40 8.98
C ALA A 214 -15.42 -0.13 8.56
N PHE A 215 -15.38 0.19 7.26
CA PHE A 215 -14.80 1.43 6.76
C PHE A 215 -15.51 2.66 7.32
N ILE A 216 -16.85 2.70 7.29
CA ILE A 216 -17.65 3.80 7.84
C ILE A 216 -17.30 4.03 9.30
N LYS A 217 -17.29 2.96 10.10
CA LYS A 217 -16.90 3.03 11.52
C LYS A 217 -15.48 3.57 11.70
N MET A 218 -14.53 3.11 10.87
CA MET A 218 -13.14 3.55 10.93
C MET A 218 -12.99 5.03 10.62
N ILE A 219 -13.59 5.54 9.53
CA ILE A 219 -13.47 6.95 9.17
C ILE A 219 -14.18 7.87 10.17
N THR A 220 -15.28 7.42 10.80
CA THR A 220 -15.92 8.17 11.89
C THR A 220 -14.97 8.34 13.08
N ASN A 221 -14.25 7.30 13.48
CA ASN A 221 -13.27 7.42 14.55
C ASN A 221 -12.11 8.36 14.14
N LEU A 222 -11.63 8.25 12.89
CA LEU A 222 -10.54 9.07 12.37
C LEU A 222 -10.89 10.56 12.20
N GLN A 223 -12.19 10.94 12.19
CA GLN A 223 -12.59 12.36 12.17
C GLN A 223 -12.08 13.13 13.40
N THR A 224 -11.85 12.45 14.52
CA THR A 224 -11.27 13.05 15.74
C THR A 224 -9.77 13.30 15.63
N THR A 225 -9.13 12.81 14.56
CA THR A 225 -7.68 12.93 14.34
C THR A 225 -7.43 13.72 13.05
N PRO A 226 -7.20 15.05 13.13
CA PRO A 226 -7.07 15.90 11.95
C PRO A 226 -6.03 15.41 10.93
N ALA A 227 -4.92 14.83 11.42
CA ALA A 227 -3.87 14.27 10.58
C ALA A 227 -4.36 13.16 9.65
N ALA A 228 -5.41 12.41 10.00
CA ALA A 228 -5.96 11.36 9.14
C ALA A 228 -6.61 11.91 7.85
N GLY A 229 -6.96 13.21 7.82
CA GLY A 229 -7.52 13.85 6.64
C GLY A 229 -9.01 13.57 6.40
N VAL A 230 -9.74 13.09 7.41
CA VAL A 230 -11.19 12.84 7.30
C VAL A 230 -11.97 14.11 7.68
N PRO A 231 -12.61 14.82 6.74
CA PRO A 231 -13.37 16.02 7.09
C PRO A 231 -14.66 15.68 7.84
N PRO A 232 -15.15 16.56 8.73
CA PRO A 232 -16.47 16.46 9.32
C PRO A 232 -17.56 16.37 8.24
N GLY A 233 -18.57 15.52 8.46
CA GLY A 233 -19.68 15.37 7.52
C GLY A 233 -19.30 14.78 6.15
N LEU A 234 -18.14 14.13 6.01
CA LEU A 234 -17.65 13.54 4.74
C LEU A 234 -18.74 12.73 4.00
N LEU A 235 -19.43 11.84 4.72
CA LEU A 235 -20.48 10.99 4.15
C LEU A 235 -21.70 11.80 3.70
N GLN A 236 -22.10 12.82 4.45
CA GLN A 236 -23.18 13.72 4.06
C GLN A 236 -22.81 14.52 2.81
N LYS A 237 -21.59 15.06 2.75
CA LYS A 237 -21.12 15.82 1.59
C LYS A 237 -21.05 14.96 0.33
N ARG A 238 -20.60 13.71 0.44
CA ARG A 238 -20.43 12.81 -0.71
C ARG A 238 -21.74 12.14 -1.16
N TYR A 239 -22.55 11.68 -0.20
CA TYR A 239 -23.72 10.82 -0.47
C TYR A 239 -25.04 11.50 -0.16
N GLY A 240 -25.04 12.73 0.37
CA GLY A 240 -26.25 13.46 0.75
C GLY A 240 -26.98 12.90 1.97
N LEU A 241 -26.31 12.05 2.77
CA LEU A 241 -26.88 11.34 3.92
C LEU A 241 -26.00 11.56 5.16
N PRO A 242 -26.53 12.19 6.24
CA PRO A 242 -25.81 12.31 7.49
C PRO A 242 -25.72 10.95 8.20
N LEU A 243 -24.60 10.71 8.89
CA LEU A 243 -24.46 9.54 9.76
C LEU A 243 -25.06 9.87 11.13
N ALA A 244 -26.22 9.28 11.42
CA ALA A 244 -26.89 9.46 12.70
C ALA A 244 -26.17 8.69 13.83
N ALA A 245 -26.47 9.06 15.07
CA ALA A 245 -26.07 8.30 16.25
C ALA A 245 -27.25 7.47 16.75
N LEU A 246 -26.98 6.23 17.15
CA LEU A 246 -27.91 5.37 17.88
C LEU A 246 -28.12 5.92 19.30
N ALA A 247 -29.13 5.40 20.01
CA ALA A 247 -29.38 5.73 21.41
C ALA A 247 -28.17 5.46 22.33
N THR A 248 -27.29 4.55 21.92
CA THR A 248 -26.02 4.24 22.61
C THR A 248 -24.90 5.26 22.36
N GLY A 249 -25.13 6.26 21.51
CA GLY A 249 -24.13 7.22 21.04
C GLY A 249 -23.20 6.68 19.94
N ALA A 250 -23.27 5.39 19.61
CA ALA A 250 -22.51 4.81 18.51
C ALA A 250 -23.08 5.26 17.14
N PRO A 251 -22.26 5.35 16.09
CA PRO A 251 -22.76 5.67 14.75
C PRO A 251 -23.70 4.57 14.23
N ASP A 252 -24.84 4.97 13.66
CA ASP A 252 -25.78 4.07 12.99
C ASP A 252 -25.28 3.68 11.60
N VAL A 253 -24.28 2.81 11.58
CA VAL A 253 -23.64 2.35 10.33
C VAL A 253 -24.63 1.54 9.48
N GLU A 254 -25.44 0.69 10.11
CA GLU A 254 -26.41 -0.16 9.41
C GLU A 254 -27.50 0.67 8.74
N GLY A 255 -28.16 1.56 9.50
CA GLY A 255 -29.20 2.43 8.95
C GLY A 255 -28.66 3.38 7.88
N TRP A 256 -27.45 3.93 8.07
CA TRP A 256 -26.82 4.74 7.02
C TRP A 256 -26.54 3.95 5.75
N PHE A 257 -26.03 2.72 5.88
CA PHE A 257 -25.65 1.89 4.75
C PHE A 257 -26.88 1.44 3.93
N GLU A 258 -27.95 1.06 4.60
CA GLU A 258 -29.24 0.74 3.96
C GLU A 258 -29.81 1.95 3.22
N ALA A 259 -29.86 3.11 3.87
CA ALA A 259 -30.34 4.35 3.24
C ALA A 259 -29.47 4.75 2.03
N ALA A 260 -28.15 4.57 2.12
CA ALA A 260 -27.24 4.82 1.02
C ALA A 260 -27.48 3.87 -0.17
N ALA A 261 -27.71 2.58 0.10
CA ALA A 261 -28.04 1.60 -0.94
C ALA A 261 -29.36 1.94 -1.64
N GLN A 262 -30.40 2.27 -0.88
CA GLN A 262 -31.68 2.71 -1.46
C GLN A 262 -31.51 3.92 -2.37
N ARG A 263 -30.75 4.93 -1.93
CA ARG A 263 -30.58 6.18 -2.66
C ARG A 263 -29.69 6.08 -3.90
N HIS A 264 -28.59 5.31 -3.83
CA HIS A 264 -27.53 5.36 -4.84
C HIS A 264 -27.44 4.11 -5.73
N THR A 265 -28.06 3.00 -5.32
CA THR A 265 -27.97 1.71 -6.02
C THR A 265 -29.30 0.97 -6.13
N GLY A 266 -30.43 1.63 -5.82
CA GLY A 266 -31.76 1.04 -5.91
C GLY A 266 -32.00 -0.09 -4.90
N GLY A 267 -31.33 -0.03 -3.75
CA GLY A 267 -31.41 -1.03 -2.68
C GLY A 267 -30.37 -2.14 -2.77
N ASP A 268 -29.53 -2.18 -3.80
CA ASP A 268 -28.45 -3.17 -3.93
C ASP A 268 -27.27 -2.81 -3.01
N SER A 269 -27.20 -3.50 -1.86
CA SER A 269 -26.20 -3.31 -0.80
C SER A 269 -24.78 -3.62 -1.28
N LEU A 270 -24.59 -4.66 -2.10
CA LEU A 270 -23.28 -5.05 -2.61
C LEU A 270 -22.73 -4.03 -3.62
N ARG A 271 -23.59 -3.49 -4.49
CA ARG A 271 -23.21 -2.36 -5.36
C ARG A 271 -22.86 -1.13 -4.55
N MET A 272 -23.57 -0.86 -3.45
CA MET A 272 -23.27 0.26 -2.57
C MET A 272 -21.92 0.08 -1.86
N ALA A 273 -21.63 -1.13 -1.36
CA ALA A 273 -20.32 -1.47 -0.78
C ALA A 273 -19.19 -1.21 -1.78
N THR A 274 -19.34 -1.75 -2.99
CA THR A 274 -18.37 -1.57 -4.08
C THR A 274 -18.17 -0.09 -4.40
N LYS A 275 -19.26 0.66 -4.53
CA LYS A 275 -19.23 2.11 -4.80
C LYS A 275 -18.49 2.88 -3.71
N LEU A 276 -18.77 2.61 -2.43
CA LEU A 276 -18.13 3.28 -1.30
C LEU A 276 -16.61 2.99 -1.27
N LEU A 277 -16.24 1.73 -1.40
CA LEU A 277 -14.84 1.30 -1.40
C LEU A 277 -14.09 1.88 -2.61
N ASP A 278 -14.70 1.89 -3.79
CA ASP A 278 -14.10 2.48 -5.00
C ASP A 278 -13.98 4.01 -4.91
N ASP A 279 -14.93 4.68 -4.26
CA ASP A 279 -14.81 6.11 -4.00
C ASP A 279 -13.61 6.41 -3.09
N PHE A 280 -13.36 5.59 -2.06
CA PHE A 280 -12.13 5.69 -1.24
C PHE A 280 -10.87 5.37 -2.06
N ARG A 281 -10.83 4.21 -2.72
CA ARG A 281 -9.68 3.75 -3.53
C ARG A 281 -9.38 4.66 -4.73
N GLY A 282 -10.36 5.44 -5.16
CA GLY A 282 -10.26 6.43 -6.22
C GLY A 282 -9.98 7.86 -5.74
N ALA A 283 -9.74 8.06 -4.44
CA ALA A 283 -9.54 9.37 -3.81
C ALA A 283 -10.73 10.35 -3.96
N ARG A 284 -11.94 9.85 -4.26
CA ARG A 284 -13.17 10.66 -4.36
C ARG A 284 -13.71 11.09 -2.99
N LEU A 285 -13.26 10.43 -1.92
CA LEU A 285 -13.50 10.84 -0.54
C LEU A 285 -12.44 11.82 -0.01
N GLY A 286 -11.47 12.20 -0.84
CA GLY A 286 -10.32 12.99 -0.43
C GLY A 286 -9.11 12.13 -0.04
N ALA A 287 -8.10 12.80 0.49
CA ALA A 287 -6.83 12.22 0.89
C ALA A 287 -6.90 11.76 2.36
N ILE A 288 -7.12 10.46 2.57
CA ILE A 288 -7.40 9.86 3.88
C ILE A 288 -6.32 8.82 4.18
N ALA A 289 -5.61 9.01 5.28
CA ALA A 289 -4.71 8.01 5.86
C ALA A 289 -5.49 7.13 6.85
N LEU A 290 -5.37 5.80 6.73
CA LEU A 290 -5.99 4.83 7.66
C LEU A 290 -5.04 4.42 8.79
N GLU A 291 -3.76 4.76 8.67
CA GLU A 291 -2.74 4.62 9.69
C GLU A 291 -2.01 5.95 9.90
N LEU A 292 -1.72 6.23 11.16
CA LEU A 292 -0.82 7.28 11.60
C LEU A 292 0.24 6.61 12.49
N PRO A 293 1.46 7.14 12.56
CA PRO A 293 2.47 6.58 13.44
C PRO A 293 1.98 6.69 14.88
N GLU A 294 2.26 5.67 15.68
CA GLU A 294 2.13 5.79 17.13
C GLU A 294 3.13 6.86 17.59
N ILE A 295 2.62 7.93 18.18
CA ILE A 295 3.47 8.96 18.78
C ILE A 295 4.11 8.28 20.00
N CYS A 296 5.42 8.05 19.97
CA CYS A 296 6.13 7.66 21.18
C CYS A 296 5.90 8.75 22.23
N PRO A 297 5.36 8.41 23.42
CA PRO A 297 5.17 9.38 24.49
C PRO A 297 6.50 9.95 24.99
#